data_AF-A0A316M8D7-F1
#
_entry.id   AF-A0A316M8D7-F1
#
_cell.length_a   1.000
_cell.length_b   1.000
_cell.length_c   1.000
_cell.angle_alpha   90.00
_cell.angle_beta   90.00
_cell.angle_gamma   90.00
#
_symmetry.space_group_name_H-M   'P 1'
#
loop_
_entity.id
_entity.type
_entity.pdbx_description
1 polymer ?
#
loop_
_entity_poly.entity_id
_entity_poly.type
_entity_poly.pdbx_seq_one_letter_code
_entity_poly.pdbx_strand_id
1 'polypeptide(L)'
;MTITCNGLKLVDPEITTKSIAYSYSNVDPADVETADAIAKTDNRPGKNVNVGAISAEEGMGDSLSSKRDIVYDTAVSAAEADFDKVWDSGIEEYLGAGGQAIMDERAAKWEATFGSSDMLP
;
A
#
# COMPACT_ATOMS: atom_id res chain seq x y z
N MET A 1 -22.94 8.46 3.47
CA MET A 1 -23.01 8.23 2.01
C MET A 1 -21.59 8.04 1.51
N THR A 2 -21.32 7.00 0.75
CA THR A 2 -20.00 6.74 0.16
C THR A 2 -20.12 7.00 -1.34
N ILE A 3 -19.33 7.92 -1.87
CA ILE A 3 -19.27 8.20 -3.31
C ILE A 3 -18.04 7.54 -3.92
N THR A 4 -18.19 7.01 -5.14
CA THR A 4 -17.10 6.34 -5.86
C THR A 4 -16.34 7.39 -6.67
N CYS A 5 -15.20 7.82 -6.16
CA CYS A 5 -14.29 8.74 -6.85
C CYS A 5 -13.28 7.96 -7.71
N ASN A 6 -13.74 7.36 -8.82
CA ASN A 6 -12.92 6.50 -9.70
C ASN A 6 -12.21 7.24 -10.85
N GLY A 7 -12.28 8.57 -10.89
CA GLY A 7 -11.62 9.37 -11.93
C GLY A 7 -12.31 9.34 -13.29
N LEU A 8 -13.65 9.23 -13.34
CA LEU A 8 -14.42 9.43 -14.57
C LEU A 8 -13.93 10.68 -15.32
N LYS A 9 -13.54 10.50 -16.58
CA LYS A 9 -13.04 11.57 -17.45
C LYS A 9 -13.60 11.38 -18.85
N LEU A 10 -14.62 12.17 -19.17
CA LEU A 10 -15.20 12.23 -20.51
C LEU A 10 -14.42 13.25 -21.37
N VAL A 11 -14.73 13.28 -22.66
CA VAL A 11 -14.08 14.20 -23.62
C VAL A 11 -14.31 15.66 -23.23
N ASP A 12 -15.50 15.97 -22.72
CA ASP A 12 -15.88 17.31 -22.25
C ASP A 12 -15.82 17.38 -20.71
N PRO A 13 -15.03 18.31 -20.14
CA PRO A 13 -14.98 18.54 -18.69
C PRO A 13 -16.32 18.92 -18.04
N GLU A 14 -17.18 19.67 -18.73
CA GLU A 14 -18.50 20.03 -18.21
C GLU A 14 -19.41 18.80 -18.15
N ILE A 15 -19.38 17.97 -19.19
CA ILE A 15 -20.15 16.72 -19.21
C ILE A 15 -19.63 15.79 -18.11
N THR A 16 -18.31 15.71 -17.91
CA THR A 16 -17.72 14.93 -16.82
C THR A 16 -18.25 15.36 -15.46
N THR A 17 -18.25 16.67 -15.19
CA THR A 17 -18.71 17.23 -13.91
C THR A 17 -20.20 16.93 -13.69
N LYS A 18 -21.04 17.16 -14.71
CA LYS A 18 -22.47 16.86 -14.64
C LYS A 18 -22.74 15.36 -14.47
N SER A 19 -22.00 14.49 -15.16
CA SER A 19 -22.14 13.04 -15.01
C SER A 19 -21.79 12.56 -13.60
N ILE A 20 -20.80 13.19 -12.95
CA ILE A 20 -20.47 12.91 -11.55
C ILE A 20 -21.57 13.43 -10.62
N ALA A 21 -21.98 14.70 -10.77
CA ALA A 21 -22.97 15.33 -9.91
C ALA A 21 -24.32 14.58 -9.89
N TYR A 22 -24.75 14.05 -11.03
CA TYR A 22 -26.02 13.31 -11.17
C TYR A 22 -25.88 11.77 -11.06
N SER A 23 -24.72 11.27 -10.62
CA SER A 23 -24.47 9.82 -10.51
C SER A 23 -25.28 9.12 -9.41
N TYR A 24 -25.79 9.90 -8.43
CA TYR A 24 -26.59 9.42 -7.31
C TYR A 24 -27.97 10.07 -7.33
N SER A 25 -28.97 9.36 -7.86
CA SER A 25 -30.31 9.90 -8.12
C SER A 25 -31.10 10.35 -6.88
N ASN A 26 -30.66 9.95 -5.68
CA ASN A 26 -31.29 10.25 -4.40
C ASN A 26 -30.51 11.29 -3.57
N VAL A 27 -29.55 11.98 -4.17
CA VAL A 27 -28.62 12.90 -3.51
C VAL A 27 -28.66 14.23 -4.25
N ASP A 28 -28.57 15.35 -3.52
CA ASP A 28 -28.44 16.66 -4.15
C ASP A 28 -27.13 16.71 -4.96
N PRO A 29 -27.16 17.03 -6.27
CA PRO A 29 -25.96 17.16 -7.08
C PRO A 29 -24.90 18.09 -6.47
N ALA A 30 -25.31 19.14 -5.74
CA ALA A 30 -24.39 20.06 -5.07
C ALA A 30 -23.58 19.39 -3.95
N ASP A 31 -24.16 18.41 -3.25
CA ASP A 31 -23.46 17.63 -2.22
C ASP A 31 -22.40 16.72 -2.87
N VAL A 32 -22.72 16.13 -4.03
CA VAL A 32 -21.81 15.28 -4.79
C VAL A 32 -20.64 16.08 -5.37
N GLU A 33 -20.90 17.29 -5.91
CA GLU A 33 -19.86 18.21 -6.39
C GLU A 33 -18.91 18.64 -5.27
N THR A 34 -19.46 18.99 -4.10
CA THR A 34 -18.66 19.37 -2.92
C THR A 34 -17.79 18.20 -2.45
N ALA A 35 -18.37 17.00 -2.37
CA ALA A 35 -17.64 15.81 -1.95
C ALA A 35 -16.55 15.40 -2.96
N ASP A 36 -16.80 15.51 -4.27
CA ASP A 36 -15.80 15.26 -5.32
C ASP A 36 -14.65 16.27 -5.28
N ALA A 37 -14.93 17.56 -5.02
CA ALA A 37 -13.91 18.58 -4.85
C ALA A 37 -13.01 18.33 -3.62
N ILE A 38 -13.61 17.97 -2.47
CA ILE A 38 -12.86 17.59 -1.27
C ILE A 38 -12.01 16.35 -1.55
N ALA A 39 -12.59 15.32 -2.16
CA ALA A 39 -11.88 14.10 -2.52
C ALA A 39 -10.67 14.39 -3.41
N LYS A 40 -10.78 15.30 -4.38
CA LYS A 40 -9.66 15.66 -5.27
C LYS A 40 -8.57 16.51 -4.59
N THR A 41 -8.93 17.26 -3.53
CA THR A 41 -8.00 18.18 -2.85
C THR A 41 -7.19 17.46 -1.77
N ASP A 42 -7.84 16.59 -0.98
CA ASP A 42 -7.20 15.87 0.12
C ASP A 42 -6.69 14.47 -0.29
N ASN A 43 -6.88 14.05 -1.55
CA ASN A 43 -6.32 12.79 -2.02
C ASN A 43 -4.79 12.84 -1.95
N ARG A 44 -4.22 11.85 -1.27
CA ARG A 44 -2.79 11.54 -1.34
C ARG A 44 -2.63 10.40 -2.33
N PRO A 45 -2.32 10.68 -3.61
CA PRO A 45 -2.10 9.60 -4.57
C PRO A 45 -0.94 8.73 -4.06
N GLY A 46 -1.23 7.44 -3.85
CA GLY A 46 -0.20 6.48 -3.50
C GLY A 46 0.83 6.42 -4.62
N LYS A 47 2.07 6.79 -4.33
CA LYS A 47 3.19 6.55 -5.24
C LYS A 47 3.62 5.08 -5.08
N ASN A 48 3.32 4.25 -6.07
CA ASN A 48 3.82 2.88 -6.10
C ASN A 48 5.26 2.88 -6.63
N VAL A 49 6.19 2.36 -5.83
CA VAL A 49 7.55 2.09 -6.29
C VAL A 49 7.56 0.86 -7.19
N ASN A 50 8.27 0.94 -8.31
CA ASN A 50 8.61 -0.22 -9.12
C ASN A 50 10.10 -0.15 -9.49
N VAL A 51 10.87 -1.11 -8.98
CA VAL A 51 12.32 -1.26 -9.23
C VAL A 51 12.62 -2.48 -10.12
N GLY A 52 11.62 -2.96 -10.85
CA GLY A 52 11.67 -4.19 -11.64
C GLY A 52 11.37 -5.45 -10.82
N ALA A 53 11.54 -6.62 -11.46
CA ALA A 53 11.34 -7.92 -10.82
C ALA A 53 12.31 -8.11 -9.64
N ILE A 54 11.94 -8.85 -8.59
CA ILE A 54 12.83 -9.21 -7.48
C ILE A 54 12.99 -10.73 -7.51
N SER A 55 14.14 -11.22 -7.96
CA SER A 55 14.35 -12.66 -8.17
C SER A 55 14.32 -13.45 -6.86
N ALA A 56 14.80 -12.88 -5.76
CA ALA A 56 14.73 -13.50 -4.44
C ALA A 56 13.30 -13.67 -3.91
N GLU A 57 12.33 -12.93 -4.46
CA GLU A 57 10.92 -13.00 -4.05
C GLU A 57 10.17 -14.12 -4.78
N GLU A 58 10.67 -14.60 -5.91
CA GLU A 58 10.03 -15.63 -6.71
C GLU A 58 9.83 -16.93 -5.90
N GLY A 59 8.57 -17.36 -5.76
CA GLY A 59 8.20 -18.57 -5.03
C GLY A 59 8.23 -18.45 -3.50
N MET A 60 8.58 -17.29 -2.94
CA MET A 60 8.68 -17.11 -1.48
C MET A 60 7.39 -16.58 -0.83
N GLY A 61 6.42 -16.12 -1.62
CA GLY A 61 5.21 -15.44 -1.15
C GLY A 61 4.44 -16.18 -0.05
N ASP A 62 4.06 -17.44 -0.29
CA ASP A 62 3.25 -18.22 0.66
C ASP A 62 4.04 -18.64 1.91
N SER A 63 5.33 -18.94 1.75
CA SER A 63 6.20 -19.35 2.86
C SER A 63 6.45 -18.18 3.82
N LEU A 64 6.81 -17.02 3.27
CA LEU A 64 7.10 -15.83 4.06
C LEU A 64 5.82 -15.23 4.66
N SER A 65 4.69 -15.24 3.94
CA SER A 65 3.42 -14.77 4.51
C SER A 65 2.99 -15.62 5.70
N SER A 66 3.05 -16.94 5.58
CA SER A 66 2.73 -17.86 6.68
C SER A 66 3.66 -17.66 7.88
N LYS A 67 4.96 -17.49 7.65
CA LYS A 67 5.92 -17.19 8.73
C LYS A 67 5.63 -15.87 9.42
N ARG A 68 5.37 -14.80 8.66
CA ARG A 68 5.00 -13.49 9.21
C ARG A 68 3.77 -13.60 10.11
N ASP A 69 2.75 -14.31 9.66
CA ASP A 69 1.50 -14.46 10.42
C ASP A 69 1.77 -15.18 11.75
N ILE A 70 2.61 -16.23 11.75
CA ILE A 70 3.07 -16.89 12.98
C ILE A 70 3.81 -15.92 13.91
N VAL A 71 4.72 -15.08 13.39
CA VAL A 71 5.44 -14.08 14.20
C VAL A 71 4.45 -13.12 14.84
N TYR A 72 3.46 -12.64 14.10
CA TYR A 72 2.48 -11.69 14.63
C TYR A 72 1.56 -12.33 15.68
N ASP A 73 1.04 -13.52 15.40
CA ASP A 73 0.15 -14.25 16.31
C ASP A 73 0.84 -14.60 17.64
N THR A 74 2.12 -14.96 17.57
CA THR A 74 2.91 -15.28 18.77
C THR A 74 3.30 -14.03 19.54
N ALA A 75 3.73 -12.96 18.87
CA ALA A 75 4.12 -11.72 19.52
C ALA A 75 2.94 -11.01 20.19
N VAL A 76 1.77 -10.95 19.55
CA VAL A 76 0.57 -10.31 20.13
C VAL A 76 0.03 -11.05 21.36
N SER A 77 0.29 -12.36 21.43
CA SER A 77 -0.16 -13.22 22.53
C SER A 77 0.90 -13.38 23.64
N ALA A 78 2.11 -12.85 23.44
CA ALA A 78 3.18 -12.95 24.41
C ALA A 78 2.89 -12.11 25.66
N ALA A 79 3.44 -12.54 26.80
CA ALA A 79 3.49 -11.68 27.97
C ALA A 79 4.36 -10.44 27.65
N GLU A 80 4.01 -9.28 28.20
CA GLU A 80 4.73 -8.02 27.95
C GLU A 80 6.24 -8.16 28.22
N ALA A 81 6.63 -8.85 29.30
CA ALA A 81 8.02 -9.07 29.66
C ALA A 81 8.80 -9.97 28.68
N ASP A 82 8.10 -10.74 27.84
CA ASP A 82 8.68 -11.67 26.88
C ASP A 82 8.54 -11.19 25.42
N PHE A 83 7.86 -10.07 25.17
CA PHE A 83 7.54 -9.59 23.82
C PHE A 83 8.78 -9.47 22.95
N ASP A 84 9.80 -8.71 23.39
CA ASP A 84 11.01 -8.46 22.60
C ASP A 84 11.70 -9.77 22.23
N LYS A 85 11.78 -10.72 23.16
CA LYS A 85 12.38 -12.03 22.92
C LYS A 85 11.62 -12.83 21.85
N VAL A 86 10.29 -12.84 21.92
CA VAL A 86 9.44 -13.58 20.95
C VAL A 86 9.51 -12.91 19.58
N TRP A 87 9.43 -11.58 19.55
CA TRP A 87 9.50 -10.79 18.33
C TRP A 87 10.85 -10.97 17.62
N ASP A 88 11.96 -10.74 18.32
CA ASP A 88 13.29 -10.80 17.75
C ASP A 88 13.60 -12.20 17.19
N SER A 89 13.25 -13.25 17.92
CA SER A 89 13.40 -14.63 17.45
C SER A 89 12.55 -14.90 16.20
N GLY A 90 11.31 -14.42 16.17
CA GLY A 90 10.42 -14.58 15.03
C GLY A 90 10.92 -13.83 13.79
N ILE A 91 11.43 -12.62 13.96
CA ILE A 91 12.02 -11.83 12.89
C ILE A 91 13.30 -12.49 12.37
N GLU A 92 14.17 -13.01 13.24
CA GLU A 92 15.37 -13.74 12.83
C GLU A 92 15.00 -14.94 11.94
N GLU A 93 13.98 -15.71 12.32
CA GLU A 93 13.49 -16.82 11.50
C GLU A 93 12.89 -16.37 10.17
N TYR A 94 12.16 -15.25 10.13
CA TYR A 94 11.59 -14.70 8.91
C TYR A 94 12.70 -14.23 7.94
N LEU A 95 13.69 -13.50 8.47
CA LEU A 95 14.82 -13.02 7.70
C LEU A 95 15.66 -14.17 7.15
N GLY A 96 15.94 -15.18 7.97
CA GLY A 96 16.67 -16.39 7.58
C GLY A 96 15.92 -17.25 6.55
N ALA A 97 14.59 -17.18 6.50
CA ALA A 97 13.77 -17.91 5.53
C ALA A 97 13.76 -17.29 4.12
N GLY A 98 14.43 -16.16 3.91
CA GLY A 98 14.52 -15.47 2.61
C GLY A 98 14.09 -14.00 2.66
N GLY A 99 13.53 -13.53 3.79
CA GLY A 99 13.17 -12.12 3.96
C GLY A 99 14.36 -11.17 3.75
N GLN A 100 15.53 -11.54 4.28
CA GLN A 100 16.75 -10.73 4.15
C GLN A 100 17.19 -10.60 2.68
N ALA A 101 17.20 -11.70 1.93
CA ALA A 101 17.62 -11.70 0.53
C ALA A 101 16.73 -10.79 -0.34
N ILE A 102 15.42 -10.77 -0.07
CA ILE A 102 14.46 -9.88 -0.75
C ILE A 102 14.73 -8.42 -0.39
N MET A 103 14.98 -8.12 0.89
CA MET A 103 15.26 -6.76 1.34
C MET A 103 16.56 -6.23 0.73
N ASP A 104 17.61 -7.05 0.69
CA ASP A 104 18.90 -6.70 0.10
C ASP A 104 18.78 -6.45 -1.40
N GLU A 105 18.07 -7.32 -2.14
CA GLU A 105 17.86 -7.13 -3.58
C GLU A 105 17.04 -5.85 -3.85
N ARG A 106 15.98 -5.60 -3.08
CA ARG A 106 15.17 -4.38 -3.20
C ARG A 106 16.00 -3.12 -2.93
N ALA A 107 16.85 -3.13 -1.91
CA ALA A 107 17.76 -2.02 -1.61
C ALA A 107 18.75 -1.78 -2.76
N ALA A 108 19.35 -2.85 -3.31
CA ALA A 108 20.25 -2.74 -4.45
C ALA A 108 19.54 -2.20 -5.71
N LYS A 109 18.32 -2.66 -6.00
CA LYS A 109 17.55 -2.14 -7.15
C LYS A 109 17.05 -0.72 -6.94
N TRP A 110 16.72 -0.36 -5.70
CA TRP A 110 16.39 1.02 -5.34
C TRP A 110 17.57 1.93 -5.64
N GLU A 111 18.76 1.62 -5.10
CA GLU A 111 19.98 2.41 -5.35
C GLU A 111 20.29 2.49 -6.85
N ALA A 112 20.14 1.39 -7.59
CA ALA A 112 20.34 1.39 -9.04
C ALA A 112 19.34 2.26 -9.82
N THR A 113 18.12 2.45 -9.29
CA THR A 113 17.03 3.16 -9.96
C THR A 113 16.94 4.63 -9.53
N PHE A 114 17.14 4.90 -8.24
CA PHE A 114 16.88 6.19 -7.59
C PHE A 114 18.10 6.74 -6.84
N GLY A 115 19.23 6.02 -6.81
CA GLY A 115 20.40 6.37 -6.02
C GLY A 115 20.11 6.39 -4.51
N SER A 116 20.82 7.24 -3.79
CA SER A 116 20.70 7.42 -2.34
C SER A 116 19.48 8.24 -1.90
N SER A 117 18.44 8.35 -2.74
CA SER A 117 17.21 9.03 -2.36
C SER A 117 16.45 8.20 -1.33
N ASP A 118 16.09 8.79 -0.19
CA ASP A 118 15.27 8.11 0.83
C ASP A 118 13.76 8.13 0.51
N MET A 119 13.38 8.85 -0.55
CA MET A 119 11.99 9.03 -0.97
C MET A 119 11.85 8.82 -2.47
N LEU A 120 10.66 8.41 -2.91
CA LEU A 120 10.34 8.39 -4.33
C LEU A 120 10.41 9.82 -4.90
N PRO A 121 11.26 10.07 -5.91
CA PRO A 121 11.35 11.38 -6.56
C PRO A 121 10.02 11.87 -7.15
#